data_AF-A0AAV3ZVP4-F1
#
_entry.id   AF-A0AAV3ZVP4-F1
#
_cell.length_a   1.000
_cell.length_b   1.000
_cell.length_c   1.000
_cell.angle_alpha   90.00
_cell.angle_beta   90.00
_cell.angle_gamma   90.00
#
_symmetry.space_group_name_H-M   'P 1'
#
loop_
_entity.id
_entity.type
_entity.pdbx_description
1 polymer ?
#
loop_
_entity_poly.entity_id
_entity_poly.type
_entity_poly.pdbx_seq_one_letter_code
_entity_poly.pdbx_strand_id
1 'polypeptide(L)'
;MTSGFQANRQARVLVMGFEPATERSLQIDDRVEAQDAMARPLDLRSKRYLRHLAYATFVLVLFLHLIRQDRTFTLSTHLGANTDMALIDTVFQTFRPDWTSTGFLQDGLGEFHAQIDLWKSYIPSRPDQALVYTCVRGGCGGMADRQEGIVAGFLLACLTGRSFYILYQDKCPLSDYYVPNRIDWRVPDKIRSRLLSTDTQNIIAYNQEAFKLGEQLAGANLTSLMTSEIVVFSTNQDFTRYLIHNPAWKELRWARGMNRAKIYTTVWEQLFKLSRPLQRGLRKFVDQLYLRHKNTLNKQDGDYFMYPVPLLSRWRQFKDRARGQPPERGGRHVRYTLVCGQFRMKRNPTIPRDNLPHDHLDVSAIWDFLQKHNDSHRYRIFVATDSEEIRSKAKLLFPETLLDIPGPILHSDLAGERKDLCQGIQKALLDQLALSSCDISMRGYKSHLGAIAAYWRGLDTRLYCFNSTTLEQCTLSDPGFHWGPEYSPGMRDHWKSFMTEIQRKWSQMSPKETERERRRKIRAEKAKVLREVVRDEREVVIKDGLLLP
;
A
#
# COMPACT_ATOMS: atom_id res chain seq x y z
N MET A 1 -41.82 47.39 -0.25
CA MET A 1 -41.90 48.85 -0.09
C MET A 1 -41.43 49.21 1.31
N THR A 2 -40.20 49.73 1.38
CA THR A 2 -39.64 50.75 2.28
C THR A 2 -40.19 50.97 3.70
N SER A 3 -39.36 50.66 4.69
CA SER A 3 -38.82 51.59 5.73
C SER A 3 -37.92 50.75 6.65
N GLY A 4 -36.74 51.16 7.12
CA GLY A 4 -36.12 52.46 7.25
C GLY A 4 -35.54 52.54 8.67
N PHE A 5 -34.31 52.05 8.87
CA PHE A 5 -33.55 52.28 10.10
C PHE A 5 -32.09 52.60 9.75
N GLN A 6 -31.76 53.88 9.86
CA GLN A 6 -30.40 54.40 9.93
C GLN A 6 -29.95 54.42 11.39
N ALA A 7 -28.75 53.90 11.67
CA ALA A 7 -27.98 54.26 12.84
C ALA A 7 -26.52 54.47 12.40
N ASN A 8 -25.93 55.53 12.91
CA ASN A 8 -24.78 56.25 12.38
C ASN A 8 -23.67 56.25 13.44
N ARG A 9 -22.40 56.10 12.99
CA ARG A 9 -21.12 56.42 13.67
C ARG A 9 -20.75 55.52 14.88
N GLN A 10 -19.49 55.27 15.26
CA GLN A 10 -18.21 55.94 15.01
C GLN A 10 -17.08 54.89 14.84
N ALA A 11 -16.19 55.15 13.89
CA ALA A 11 -14.88 54.52 13.78
C ALA A 11 -13.89 55.22 14.71
N ARG A 12 -13.19 54.47 15.57
CA ARG A 12 -12.00 54.92 16.29
C ARG A 12 -10.76 54.50 15.51
N VAL A 13 -10.04 55.50 15.00
CA VAL A 13 -8.68 55.38 14.46
C VAL A 13 -7.73 55.31 15.65
N LEU A 14 -7.01 54.20 15.79
CA LEU A 14 -5.94 54.02 16.76
C LEU A 14 -4.61 54.36 16.06
N VAL A 15 -4.06 55.52 16.40
CA VAL A 15 -2.70 55.93 16.03
C VAL A 15 -1.76 55.34 17.07
N MET A 16 -0.97 54.33 16.70
CA MET A 16 0.16 53.87 17.50
C MET A 16 1.43 54.51 16.95
N GLY A 17 2.05 55.37 17.76
CA GLY A 17 3.36 55.95 17.50
C GLY A 17 4.45 54.89 17.69
N PHE A 18 5.37 54.83 16.73
CA PHE A 18 6.62 54.08 16.84
C PHE A 18 7.76 55.06 17.13
N GLU A 19 8.44 54.85 18.25
CA GLU A 19 9.74 55.45 18.55
C GLU A 19 10.85 54.77 17.73
N PRO A 20 11.86 55.50 17.22
CA PRO A 20 12.95 54.90 16.47
C PRO A 20 14.05 54.35 17.38
N ALA A 21 14.45 53.10 17.11
CA ALA A 21 15.58 52.45 17.73
C ALA A 21 16.91 53.00 17.18
N THR A 22 17.84 53.22 18.11
CA THR A 22 19.21 53.71 17.93
C THR A 22 20.07 52.81 17.04
N GLU A 23 20.70 53.42 16.03
CA GLU A 23 21.81 52.87 15.23
C GLU A 23 23.06 52.65 16.10
N ARG A 24 23.62 51.43 16.06
CA ARG A 24 25.01 51.15 16.41
C ARG A 24 25.78 50.83 15.14
N SER A 25 26.65 51.75 14.76
CA SER A 25 27.66 51.63 13.72
C SER A 25 28.71 50.57 14.11
N LEU A 26 28.87 49.54 13.28
CA LEU A 26 30.01 48.63 13.31
C LEU A 26 30.96 49.06 12.19
N GLN A 27 32.12 49.60 12.59
CA GLN A 27 33.24 49.89 11.72
C GLN A 27 33.81 48.57 11.17
N ILE A 28 33.91 48.47 9.85
CA ILE A 28 34.70 47.46 9.16
C ILE A 28 35.96 48.16 8.69
N ASP A 29 37.11 47.62 9.10
CA ASP A 29 38.45 48.11 8.83
C ASP A 29 38.94 47.51 7.51
N ASP A 30 39.23 48.36 6.54
CA ASP A 30 39.81 48.02 5.24
C ASP A 30 41.33 47.89 5.39
N ARG A 31 41.87 46.67 5.22
CA ARG A 31 43.28 46.50 4.82
C ARG A 31 43.41 45.46 3.71
N VAL A 32 43.66 46.02 2.53
CA VAL A 32 44.21 45.37 1.35
C VAL A 32 45.71 45.22 1.52
N GLU A 33 46.22 43.99 1.50
CA GLU A 33 47.61 43.69 1.12
C GLU A 33 47.60 42.51 0.15
N ALA A 34 47.89 42.82 -1.11
CA ALA A 34 48.18 41.85 -2.16
C ALA A 34 49.66 41.49 -2.07
N GLN A 35 49.98 40.19 -1.98
CA GLN A 35 51.30 39.68 -2.29
C GLN A 35 51.22 38.35 -3.07
N ASP A 36 52.11 38.28 -4.05
CA ASP A 36 52.30 37.25 -5.06
C ASP A 36 52.35 35.81 -4.54
N ALA A 37 51.53 34.94 -5.13
CA ALA A 37 51.66 33.49 -5.00
C ALA A 37 52.24 32.90 -6.29
N MET A 38 53.56 32.69 -6.29
CA MET A 38 54.26 31.85 -7.26
C MET A 38 53.63 30.44 -7.32
N ALA A 39 53.51 29.92 -8.54
CA ALA A 39 53.02 28.58 -8.84
C ALA A 39 53.82 27.50 -8.10
N ARG A 40 53.22 26.89 -7.06
CA ARG A 40 53.75 25.67 -6.45
C ARG A 40 53.33 24.45 -7.28
N PRO A 41 54.23 23.47 -7.50
CA PRO A 41 53.85 22.22 -8.15
C PRO A 41 52.78 21.51 -7.31
N LEU A 42 51.69 21.07 -7.93
CA LEU A 42 50.69 20.21 -7.29
C LEU A 42 51.37 18.99 -6.67
N ASP A 43 51.24 18.86 -5.35
CA ASP A 43 51.65 17.69 -4.57
C ASP A 43 51.12 16.39 -5.21
N LEU A 44 51.93 15.33 -5.14
CA LEU A 44 51.60 13.97 -5.57
C LEU A 44 50.25 13.48 -5.01
N ARG A 45 49.83 13.94 -3.83
CA ARG A 45 48.48 13.66 -3.28
C ARG A 45 47.36 14.29 -4.10
N SER A 46 47.53 15.52 -4.56
CA SER A 46 46.55 16.23 -5.40
C SER A 46 46.43 15.59 -6.79
N LYS A 47 47.54 15.07 -7.34
CA LYS A 47 47.52 14.31 -8.60
C LYS A 47 46.81 12.95 -8.47
N ARG A 48 46.95 12.25 -7.34
CA ARG A 48 46.15 11.04 -7.04
C ARG A 48 44.67 11.37 -6.91
N TYR A 49 44.34 12.44 -6.18
CA TYR A 49 42.96 12.86 -6.01
C TYR A 49 42.29 13.21 -7.34
N LEU A 50 42.98 13.94 -8.23
CA LEU A 50 42.47 14.27 -9.56
C LEU A 50 42.31 13.04 -10.46
N ARG A 51 43.18 12.01 -10.34
CA ARG A 51 43.01 10.74 -11.06
C ARG A 51 41.80 9.95 -10.57
N HIS A 52 41.58 9.87 -9.25
CA HIS A 52 40.39 9.22 -8.71
C HIS A 52 39.10 9.96 -9.07
N LEU A 53 39.12 11.28 -9.07
CA LEU A 53 37.96 12.10 -9.46
C LEU A 53 37.66 11.95 -10.96
N ALA A 54 38.68 11.97 -11.82
CA ALA A 54 38.53 11.74 -13.25
C ALA A 54 38.00 10.32 -13.55
N TYR A 55 38.47 9.31 -12.81
CA TYR A 55 38.01 7.93 -12.96
C TYR A 55 36.58 7.73 -12.46
N ALA A 56 36.22 8.28 -11.29
CA ALA A 56 34.85 8.26 -10.79
C ALA A 56 33.89 8.96 -11.76
N THR A 57 34.35 10.07 -12.36
CA THR A 57 33.61 10.78 -13.42
C THR A 57 33.48 9.91 -14.68
N PHE A 58 34.53 9.20 -15.09
CA PHE A 58 34.50 8.32 -16.25
C PHE A 58 33.55 7.12 -16.04
N VAL A 59 33.61 6.45 -14.89
CA VAL A 59 32.69 5.34 -14.55
C VAL A 59 31.25 5.84 -14.49
N LEU A 60 31.02 7.03 -13.90
CA LEU A 60 29.71 7.64 -13.86
C LEU A 60 29.21 8.00 -15.28
N VAL A 61 30.07 8.56 -16.14
CA VAL A 61 29.74 8.89 -17.53
C VAL A 61 29.44 7.62 -18.34
N LEU A 62 30.23 6.55 -18.17
CA LEU A 62 29.99 5.26 -18.83
C LEU A 62 28.66 4.66 -18.36
N PHE A 63 28.39 4.66 -17.06
CA PHE A 63 27.14 4.18 -16.48
C PHE A 63 25.93 5.00 -16.97
N LEU A 64 26.07 6.33 -17.02
CA LEU A 64 25.03 7.22 -17.57
C LEU A 64 24.88 7.06 -19.09
N HIS A 65 25.95 6.73 -19.82
CA HIS A 65 25.90 6.46 -21.26
C HIS A 65 25.18 5.14 -21.54
N LEU A 66 25.46 4.09 -20.78
CA LEU A 66 24.76 2.80 -20.84
C LEU A 66 23.26 2.95 -20.50
N ILE A 67 22.93 3.76 -19.49
CA ILE A 67 21.53 4.09 -19.16
C ILE A 67 20.85 4.92 -20.26
N ARG A 68 21.60 5.82 -20.93
CA ARG A 68 21.06 6.74 -21.94
C ARG A 68 20.89 6.08 -23.31
N GLN A 69 21.71 5.09 -23.65
CA GLN A 69 21.56 4.33 -24.90
C GLN A 69 20.38 3.36 -24.87
N ASP A 70 19.79 3.08 -23.71
CA ASP A 70 18.63 2.20 -23.60
C ASP A 70 17.29 2.96 -23.78
N ARG A 71 17.08 3.47 -25.00
CA ARG A 71 15.74 3.77 -25.52
C ARG A 71 15.43 2.76 -26.62
N THR A 72 14.42 1.93 -26.32
CA THR A 72 13.72 0.98 -27.19
C THR A 72 14.54 -0.21 -27.69
N PHE A 73 14.85 -1.15 -26.79
CA PHE A 73 15.04 -2.54 -27.18
C PHE A 73 13.86 -3.39 -26.67
N THR A 74 12.93 -3.72 -27.55
CA THR A 74 12.07 -4.90 -27.37
C THR A 74 12.94 -6.13 -27.53
N LEU A 75 13.38 -6.71 -26.41
CA LEU A 75 14.13 -7.97 -26.39
C LEU A 75 13.16 -9.13 -26.68
N SER A 76 12.82 -9.29 -27.96
CA SER A 76 12.33 -10.55 -28.53
C SER A 76 13.54 -11.30 -29.06
N THR A 77 13.78 -12.48 -28.49
CA THR A 77 14.48 -13.64 -29.07
C THR A 77 15.93 -13.46 -29.53
N HIS A 78 16.82 -14.24 -28.90
CA HIS A 78 18.24 -14.48 -29.21
C HIS A 78 19.24 -13.46 -28.69
N LEU A 79 19.62 -13.58 -27.40
CA LEU A 79 20.99 -13.51 -26.91
C LEU A 79 20.98 -14.05 -25.46
N GLY A 80 21.83 -15.04 -25.17
CA GLY A 80 21.86 -15.72 -23.88
C GLY A 80 22.45 -14.84 -22.78
N ALA A 81 21.91 -14.94 -21.57
CA ALA A 81 22.28 -14.14 -20.38
C ALA A 81 23.75 -14.24 -19.92
N ASN A 82 24.61 -14.99 -20.62
CA ASN A 82 26.00 -15.23 -20.24
C ASN A 82 27.00 -14.24 -20.86
N THR A 83 26.66 -13.54 -21.95
CA THR A 83 27.61 -12.65 -22.63
C THR A 83 27.87 -11.32 -21.91
N ASP A 84 26.87 -10.78 -21.20
CA ASP A 84 27.03 -9.47 -20.53
C ASP A 84 27.86 -9.54 -19.25
N MET A 85 27.81 -10.66 -18.53
CA MET A 85 28.60 -10.84 -17.30
C MET A 85 30.08 -11.11 -17.58
N ALA A 86 30.40 -11.82 -18.68
CA ALA A 86 31.78 -12.04 -19.09
C ALA A 86 32.48 -10.74 -19.49
N LEU A 87 31.76 -9.80 -20.12
CA LEU A 87 32.29 -8.49 -20.47
C LEU A 87 32.57 -7.65 -19.21
N ILE A 88 31.66 -7.68 -18.24
CA ILE A 88 31.83 -7.00 -16.95
C ILE A 88 33.05 -7.58 -16.21
N ASP A 89 33.16 -8.91 -16.11
CA ASP A 89 34.31 -9.58 -15.48
C ASP A 89 35.63 -9.29 -16.20
N THR A 90 35.62 -9.24 -17.54
CA THR A 90 36.83 -8.94 -18.34
C THR A 90 37.29 -7.50 -18.13
N VAL A 91 36.36 -6.54 -18.10
CA VAL A 91 36.67 -5.15 -17.76
C VAL A 91 37.26 -5.06 -16.35
N PHE A 92 36.70 -5.77 -15.37
CA PHE A 92 37.23 -5.75 -13.99
C PHE A 92 38.59 -6.45 -13.83
N GLN A 93 38.85 -7.54 -14.55
CA GLN A 93 40.15 -8.23 -14.52
C GLN A 93 41.27 -7.41 -15.16
N THR A 94 40.94 -6.58 -16.16
CA THR A 94 41.92 -5.77 -16.89
C THR A 94 42.48 -4.59 -16.07
N PHE A 95 41.79 -4.11 -15.03
CA PHE A 95 42.18 -2.92 -14.26
C PHE A 95 42.71 -3.21 -12.83
N ARG A 96 43.26 -4.42 -12.61
CA ARG A 96 43.52 -5.00 -11.27
C ARG A 96 44.92 -4.86 -10.62
N PRO A 97 45.80 -3.83 -10.82
CA PRO A 97 47.08 -3.88 -10.09
C PRO A 97 47.06 -3.42 -8.61
N ASP A 98 46.30 -2.40 -8.18
CA ASP A 98 46.57 -1.77 -6.84
C ASP A 98 45.32 -1.37 -6.02
N TRP A 99 44.28 -2.22 -5.94
CA TRP A 99 43.01 -1.86 -5.29
C TRP A 99 42.79 -2.46 -3.88
N THR A 100 43.78 -3.14 -3.30
CA THR A 100 43.62 -3.87 -2.02
C THR A 100 43.56 -2.99 -0.76
N SER A 101 43.66 -1.66 -0.86
CA SER A 101 43.79 -0.78 0.32
C SER A 101 42.56 0.05 0.68
N THR A 102 41.41 -0.09 0.02
CA THR A 102 40.18 0.66 0.37
C THR A 102 39.00 -0.28 0.57
N GLY A 103 38.80 -0.75 1.81
CA GLY A 103 37.69 -1.63 2.20
C GLY A 103 36.28 -1.11 1.84
N PHE A 104 36.14 0.20 1.63
CA PHE A 104 34.89 0.85 1.24
C PHE A 104 34.25 0.31 -0.05
N LEU A 105 35.05 -0.08 -1.04
CA LEU A 105 34.52 -0.64 -2.29
C LEU A 105 34.17 -2.12 -2.17
N GLN A 106 34.89 -2.85 -1.32
CA GLN A 106 34.67 -4.27 -1.08
C GLN A 106 33.36 -4.51 -0.31
N ASP A 107 33.04 -3.62 0.64
CA ASP A 107 31.76 -3.62 1.35
C ASP A 107 30.59 -3.26 0.43
N GLY A 108 30.75 -2.25 -0.43
CA GLY A 108 29.71 -1.85 -1.39
C GLY A 108 29.44 -2.89 -2.48
N LEU A 109 30.47 -3.55 -3.01
CA LEU A 109 30.34 -4.67 -3.95
C LEU A 109 29.76 -5.92 -3.27
N GLY A 110 30.11 -6.16 -2.00
CA GLY A 110 29.52 -7.22 -1.19
C GLY A 110 28.02 -7.04 -0.98
N GLU A 111 27.58 -5.83 -0.62
CA GLU A 111 26.15 -5.50 -0.51
C GLU A 111 25.42 -5.61 -1.87
N PHE A 112 26.06 -5.18 -2.96
CA PHE A 112 25.49 -5.27 -4.31
C PHE A 112 25.34 -6.71 -4.80
N HIS A 113 26.37 -7.56 -4.65
CA HIS A 113 26.28 -8.99 -4.98
C HIS A 113 25.31 -9.72 -4.07
N ALA A 114 25.32 -9.44 -2.76
CA ALA A 114 24.32 -9.98 -1.85
C ALA A 114 22.91 -9.57 -2.28
N GLN A 115 22.73 -8.35 -2.77
CA GLN A 115 21.46 -7.88 -3.30
C GLN A 115 21.10 -8.57 -4.62
N ILE A 116 22.03 -8.77 -5.57
CA ILE A 116 21.79 -9.54 -6.79
C ILE A 116 21.44 -10.99 -6.49
N ASP A 117 22.16 -11.65 -5.57
CA ASP A 117 21.89 -13.04 -5.18
C ASP A 117 20.56 -13.15 -4.44
N LEU A 118 20.23 -12.16 -3.60
CA LEU A 118 18.91 -12.00 -3.03
C LEU A 118 17.85 -11.88 -4.14
N TRP A 119 18.14 -11.14 -5.22
CA TRP A 119 17.23 -10.97 -6.36
C TRP A 119 17.06 -12.22 -7.19
N LYS A 120 18.14 -12.92 -7.50
CA LYS A 120 18.08 -14.24 -8.14
C LYS A 120 17.31 -15.23 -7.27
N SER A 121 17.40 -15.12 -5.94
CA SER A 121 16.60 -15.94 -5.02
C SER A 121 15.11 -15.58 -5.01
N TYR A 122 14.74 -14.34 -5.40
CA TYR A 122 13.33 -13.92 -5.50
C TYR A 122 12.66 -14.39 -6.79
N ILE A 123 13.42 -14.70 -7.85
CA ILE A 123 12.88 -15.01 -9.17
C ILE A 123 12.80 -16.54 -9.32
N PRO A 124 11.59 -17.13 -9.31
CA PRO A 124 11.45 -18.56 -9.43
C PRO A 124 11.94 -19.03 -10.82
N SER A 125 12.83 -20.01 -10.84
CA SER A 125 13.69 -20.30 -12.01
C SER A 125 13.17 -21.42 -12.93
N ARG A 126 11.84 -21.64 -12.98
CA ARG A 126 11.24 -22.66 -13.87
C ARG A 126 10.17 -22.01 -14.75
N PRO A 127 10.49 -21.59 -15.98
CA PRO A 127 9.55 -20.90 -16.85
C PRO A 127 8.35 -21.79 -17.24
N ASP A 128 8.52 -23.10 -17.17
CA ASP A 128 7.46 -24.06 -17.47
C ASP A 128 6.57 -24.33 -16.24
N GLN A 129 7.10 -24.24 -15.01
CA GLN A 129 6.28 -24.45 -13.81
C GLN A 129 5.72 -23.13 -13.27
N ALA A 130 4.40 -23.02 -13.20
CA ALA A 130 3.72 -21.79 -12.82
C ALA A 130 2.82 -21.97 -11.59
N LEU A 131 2.73 -20.92 -10.78
CA LEU A 131 1.68 -20.71 -9.79
C LEU A 131 0.93 -19.43 -10.18
N VAL A 132 -0.34 -19.56 -10.49
CA VAL A 132 -1.21 -18.47 -10.92
C VAL A 132 -2.21 -18.17 -9.80
N TYR A 133 -2.00 -17.06 -9.09
CA TYR A 133 -3.01 -16.55 -8.17
C TYR A 133 -4.21 -16.03 -8.97
N THR A 134 -5.43 -16.45 -8.62
CA THR A 134 -6.66 -16.01 -9.29
C THR A 134 -7.71 -15.53 -8.31
N CYS A 135 -8.57 -14.62 -8.76
CA CYS A 135 -9.79 -14.24 -8.06
C CYS A 135 -11.03 -14.16 -8.99
N VAL A 136 -11.10 -15.05 -9.98
CA VAL A 136 -12.18 -14.99 -10.99
C VAL A 136 -13.50 -15.56 -10.47
N ARG A 137 -13.48 -16.60 -9.64
CA ARG A 137 -14.69 -17.33 -9.19
C ARG A 137 -15.41 -16.73 -7.98
N GLY A 138 -15.10 -15.49 -7.61
CA GLY A 138 -15.58 -14.87 -6.37
C GLY A 138 -15.01 -15.55 -5.10
N GLY A 139 -15.46 -15.11 -3.93
CA GLY A 139 -15.07 -15.68 -2.64
C GLY A 139 -13.72 -15.23 -2.07
N CYS A 140 -12.95 -14.44 -2.84
CA CYS A 140 -11.62 -14.00 -2.40
C CYS A 140 -11.64 -12.82 -1.42
N GLY A 141 -12.80 -12.32 -1.03
CA GLY A 141 -12.93 -11.20 -0.12
C GLY A 141 -12.63 -9.84 -0.76
N GLY A 142 -12.68 -8.81 0.08
CA GLY A 142 -12.40 -7.44 -0.30
C GLY A 142 -10.98 -7.25 -0.84
N MET A 143 -10.65 -6.02 -1.25
CA MET A 143 -9.32 -5.70 -1.78
C MET A 143 -8.18 -6.16 -0.87
N ALA A 144 -8.31 -6.00 0.45
CA ALA A 144 -7.29 -6.41 1.42
C ALA A 144 -7.12 -7.94 1.45
N ASP A 145 -8.21 -8.72 1.47
CA ASP A 145 -8.16 -10.18 1.44
C ASP A 145 -7.44 -10.69 0.17
N ARG A 146 -7.68 -10.03 -0.97
CA ARG A 146 -6.99 -10.34 -2.22
C ARG A 146 -5.50 -10.03 -2.16
N GLN A 147 -5.10 -8.98 -1.45
CA GLN A 147 -3.68 -8.67 -1.24
C GLN A 147 -3.01 -9.74 -0.38
N GLU A 148 -3.69 -10.25 0.65
CA GLU A 148 -3.20 -11.39 1.44
C GLU A 148 -3.04 -12.64 0.58
N GLY A 149 -4.04 -12.96 -0.25
CA GLY A 149 -3.98 -14.08 -1.18
C GLY A 149 -2.84 -13.98 -2.19
N ILE A 150 -2.56 -12.78 -2.71
CA ILE A 150 -1.40 -12.53 -3.59
C ILE A 150 -0.09 -12.80 -2.86
N VAL A 151 0.06 -12.29 -1.62
CA VAL A 151 1.28 -12.50 -0.83
C VAL A 151 1.45 -13.98 -0.51
N ALA A 152 0.39 -14.68 -0.11
CA ALA A 152 0.40 -16.12 0.13
C ALA A 152 0.81 -16.91 -1.13
N GLY A 153 0.22 -16.59 -2.28
CA GLY A 153 0.55 -17.23 -3.56
C GLY A 153 2.00 -17.00 -3.97
N PHE A 154 2.51 -15.77 -3.79
CA PHE A 154 3.90 -15.44 -4.09
C PHE A 154 4.88 -16.23 -3.22
N LEU A 155 4.62 -16.34 -1.92
CA LEU A 155 5.46 -17.12 -1.01
C LEU A 155 5.47 -18.62 -1.37
N LEU A 156 4.30 -19.17 -1.70
CA LEU A 156 4.19 -20.55 -2.19
C LEU A 156 4.99 -20.77 -3.47
N ALA A 157 4.92 -19.82 -4.41
CA ALA A 157 5.67 -19.86 -5.65
C ALA A 157 7.19 -19.87 -5.39
N CYS A 158 7.66 -19.03 -4.46
CA CYS A 158 9.06 -19.03 -4.02
C CYS A 158 9.47 -20.37 -3.39
N LEU A 159 8.67 -20.90 -2.46
CA LEU A 159 8.96 -22.15 -1.73
C LEU A 159 8.96 -23.39 -2.64
N THR A 160 8.28 -23.33 -3.78
CA THR A 160 8.18 -24.42 -4.75
C THR A 160 9.01 -24.19 -6.01
N GLY A 161 9.71 -23.07 -6.12
CA GLY A 161 10.50 -22.71 -7.30
C GLY A 161 9.68 -22.49 -8.58
N ARG A 162 8.41 -22.08 -8.45
CA ARG A 162 7.47 -21.86 -9.57
C ARG A 162 7.35 -20.40 -9.96
N SER A 163 7.29 -20.10 -11.25
CA SER A 163 7.00 -18.75 -11.75
C SER A 163 5.67 -18.24 -11.19
N PHE A 164 5.62 -17.00 -10.71
CA PHE A 164 4.42 -16.43 -10.09
C PHE A 164 3.67 -15.48 -11.03
N TYR A 165 2.37 -15.73 -11.22
CA TYR A 165 1.50 -14.85 -12.01
C TYR A 165 0.21 -14.52 -11.28
N ILE A 166 -0.43 -13.44 -11.71
CA ILE A 166 -1.70 -12.97 -11.17
C ILE A 166 -2.73 -12.85 -12.29
N LEU A 167 -3.80 -13.63 -12.17
CA LEU A 167 -5.01 -13.51 -12.98
C LEU A 167 -6.11 -12.81 -12.14
N TYR A 168 -6.17 -11.49 -12.26
CA TYR A 168 -7.13 -10.66 -11.53
C TYR A 168 -8.40 -10.39 -12.35
N GLN A 169 -9.54 -10.21 -11.67
CA GLN A 169 -10.88 -10.08 -12.27
C GLN A 169 -10.98 -9.15 -13.49
N ASP A 170 -11.79 -9.56 -14.47
CA ASP A 170 -11.90 -8.94 -15.80
C ASP A 170 -12.46 -7.51 -15.81
N LYS A 171 -13.31 -7.11 -14.85
CA LYS A 171 -13.97 -5.80 -14.89
C LYS A 171 -13.07 -4.64 -14.49
N CYS A 172 -12.09 -4.90 -13.63
CA CYS A 172 -11.19 -3.89 -13.07
C CYS A 172 -9.80 -4.52 -12.97
N PRO A 173 -9.09 -4.66 -14.11
CA PRO A 173 -7.83 -5.39 -14.15
C PRO A 173 -6.82 -4.75 -13.19
N LEU A 174 -6.03 -5.58 -12.51
CA LEU A 174 -5.07 -5.10 -11.52
C LEU A 174 -4.08 -4.08 -12.12
N SER A 175 -3.81 -4.20 -13.43
CA SER A 175 -2.98 -3.29 -14.22
C SER A 175 -3.44 -1.83 -14.20
N ASP A 176 -4.72 -1.57 -13.93
CA ASP A 176 -5.26 -0.21 -13.83
C ASP A 176 -4.77 0.51 -12.57
N TYR A 177 -4.39 -0.25 -11.54
CA TYR A 177 -3.99 0.27 -10.23
C TYR A 177 -2.50 0.06 -9.95
N TYR A 178 -1.97 -1.08 -10.40
CA TYR A 178 -0.58 -1.45 -10.21
C TYR A 178 0.02 -1.94 -11.51
N VAL A 179 1.26 -1.57 -11.79
CA VAL A 179 2.05 -2.14 -12.90
C VAL A 179 3.17 -3.00 -12.33
N PRO A 180 3.71 -3.96 -13.09
CA PRO A 180 4.87 -4.73 -12.66
C PRO A 180 6.03 -3.86 -12.14
N ASN A 181 6.70 -4.32 -11.09
CA ASN A 181 7.98 -3.74 -10.64
C ASN A 181 9.17 -4.57 -11.13
N ARG A 182 9.73 -5.40 -10.24
CA ARG A 182 10.92 -6.22 -10.49
C ARG A 182 10.53 -7.57 -11.04
N ILE A 183 9.34 -8.04 -10.67
CA ILE A 183 8.77 -9.29 -11.13
C ILE A 183 7.58 -8.96 -12.01
N ASP A 184 7.60 -9.48 -13.24
CA ASP A 184 6.45 -9.41 -14.13
C ASP A 184 5.45 -10.51 -13.79
N TRP A 185 4.42 -10.13 -13.04
CA TRP A 185 3.36 -11.02 -12.60
C TRP A 185 2.25 -11.21 -13.65
N ARG A 186 2.33 -10.57 -14.82
CA ARG A 186 1.31 -10.73 -15.86
C ARG A 186 1.38 -12.13 -16.44
N VAL A 187 0.22 -12.78 -16.59
CA VAL A 187 0.13 -14.13 -17.14
C VAL A 187 0.53 -14.12 -18.63
N PRO A 188 1.61 -14.81 -19.04
CA PRO A 188 1.98 -14.93 -20.45
C PRO A 188 0.95 -15.74 -21.24
N ASP A 189 0.82 -15.49 -22.54
CA ASP A 189 -0.19 -16.17 -23.37
C ASP A 189 -0.02 -17.70 -23.41
N LYS A 190 1.23 -18.20 -23.38
CA LYS A 190 1.56 -19.64 -23.25
C LYS A 190 0.96 -20.27 -21.99
N ILE A 191 0.96 -19.54 -20.87
CA ILE A 191 0.37 -20.01 -19.61
C ILE A 191 -1.15 -19.83 -19.68
N ARG A 192 -1.63 -18.70 -20.19
CA ARG A 192 -3.06 -18.36 -20.28
C ARG A 192 -3.85 -19.41 -21.07
N SER A 193 -3.35 -19.85 -22.22
CA SER A 193 -4.01 -20.87 -23.05
C SER A 193 -4.11 -22.23 -22.37
N ARG A 194 -3.22 -22.53 -21.41
CA ARG A 194 -3.19 -23.78 -20.66
C ARG A 194 -3.98 -23.75 -19.36
N LEU A 195 -4.45 -22.60 -18.89
CA LEU A 195 -5.22 -22.50 -17.63
C LEU A 195 -6.51 -23.31 -17.62
N LEU A 196 -7.04 -23.63 -18.80
CA LEU A 196 -8.25 -24.45 -18.99
C LEU A 196 -7.93 -25.92 -19.29
N SER A 197 -6.65 -26.30 -19.34
CA SER A 197 -6.23 -27.68 -19.59
C SER A 197 -6.53 -28.58 -18.38
N THR A 198 -6.76 -29.87 -18.65
CA THR A 198 -6.97 -30.92 -17.63
C THR A 198 -5.76 -31.10 -16.72
N ASP A 199 -4.57 -30.71 -17.16
CA ASP A 199 -3.32 -30.88 -16.43
C ASP A 199 -3.11 -29.78 -15.37
N THR A 200 -4.01 -28.80 -15.29
CA THR A 200 -3.96 -27.69 -14.33
C THR A 200 -4.56 -28.10 -12.99
N GLN A 201 -3.76 -28.02 -11.92
CA GLN A 201 -4.24 -28.26 -10.56
C GLN A 201 -4.87 -26.98 -10.00
N ASN A 202 -6.06 -27.10 -9.43
CA ASN A 202 -6.74 -25.98 -8.76
C ASN A 202 -6.67 -26.17 -7.24
N ILE A 203 -6.06 -25.22 -6.53
CA ILE A 203 -6.03 -25.16 -5.07
C ILE A 203 -6.82 -23.93 -4.66
N ILE A 204 -8.07 -24.15 -4.25
CA ILE A 204 -9.00 -23.09 -3.87
C ILE A 204 -9.35 -23.28 -2.40
N ALA A 205 -9.07 -22.29 -1.57
CA ALA A 205 -9.37 -22.34 -0.16
C ALA A 205 -9.76 -20.96 0.36
N TYR A 206 -11.03 -20.79 0.72
CA TYR A 206 -11.55 -19.57 1.31
C TYR A 206 -11.99 -19.84 2.74
N ASN A 207 -12.06 -18.82 3.58
CA ASN A 207 -12.67 -18.90 4.91
C ASN A 207 -12.16 -20.12 5.71
N GLN A 208 -13.06 -21.05 6.09
CA GLN A 208 -12.72 -22.22 6.93
C GLN A 208 -11.74 -23.17 6.23
N GLU A 209 -11.92 -23.37 4.93
CA GLU A 209 -11.09 -24.22 4.08
C GLU A 209 -9.68 -23.64 4.00
N ALA A 210 -9.53 -22.32 4.02
CA ALA A 210 -8.23 -21.66 4.05
C ALA A 210 -7.45 -21.94 5.34
N PHE A 211 -8.13 -22.04 6.50
CA PHE A 211 -7.47 -22.44 7.75
C PHE A 211 -6.95 -23.88 7.68
N LYS A 212 -7.78 -24.81 7.19
CA LYS A 212 -7.39 -26.22 7.00
C LYS A 212 -6.21 -26.35 6.04
N LEU A 213 -6.23 -25.63 4.92
CA LEU A 213 -5.13 -25.60 3.98
C LEU A 213 -3.88 -25.00 4.63
N GLY A 214 -4.00 -23.92 5.39
CA GLY A 214 -2.90 -23.33 6.15
C GLY A 214 -2.20 -24.35 7.05
N GLU A 215 -2.96 -25.10 7.85
CA GLU A 215 -2.40 -26.15 8.71
C GLU A 215 -1.67 -27.24 7.90
N GLN A 216 -2.21 -27.65 6.76
CA GLN A 216 -1.54 -28.59 5.86
C GLN A 216 -0.23 -28.00 5.31
N LEU A 217 -0.26 -26.74 4.86
CA LEU A 217 0.90 -26.03 4.34
C LEU A 217 2.01 -25.87 5.38
N ALA A 218 1.71 -25.84 6.68
CA ALA A 218 2.72 -25.73 7.73
C ALA A 218 3.61 -26.99 7.85
N GLY A 219 3.11 -28.18 7.47
CA GLY A 219 3.86 -29.44 7.61
C GLY A 219 4.09 -30.21 6.31
N ALA A 220 3.41 -29.83 5.22
CA ALA A 220 3.44 -30.60 3.97
C ALA A 220 4.76 -30.46 3.20
N ASN A 221 5.10 -31.52 2.47
CA ASN A 221 5.99 -31.42 1.31
C ASN A 221 5.25 -30.66 0.20
N LEU A 222 5.60 -29.40 0.00
CA LEU A 222 4.90 -28.51 -0.94
C LEU A 222 5.00 -28.99 -2.39
N THR A 223 6.09 -29.65 -2.78
CA THR A 223 6.24 -30.23 -4.13
C THR A 223 5.28 -31.39 -4.35
N SER A 224 5.03 -32.20 -3.32
CA SER A 224 4.03 -33.27 -3.38
C SER A 224 2.59 -32.75 -3.35
N LEU A 225 2.34 -31.59 -2.72
CA LEU A 225 1.03 -30.95 -2.72
C LEU A 225 0.72 -30.29 -4.07
N MET A 226 1.74 -29.77 -4.75
CA MET A 226 1.65 -29.05 -6.03
C MET A 226 2.30 -29.87 -7.13
N THR A 227 1.61 -30.88 -7.64
CA THR A 227 2.18 -31.85 -8.60
C THR A 227 2.11 -31.37 -10.05
N SER A 228 1.09 -30.58 -10.40
CA SER A 228 0.91 -30.10 -11.78
C SER A 228 1.94 -29.06 -12.17
N GLU A 229 2.26 -28.97 -13.46
CA GLU A 229 3.12 -27.93 -13.99
C GLU A 229 2.52 -26.52 -13.77
N ILE A 230 1.21 -26.38 -13.96
CA ILE A 230 0.46 -25.15 -13.68
C ILE A 230 -0.45 -25.39 -12.48
N VAL A 231 -0.29 -24.56 -11.45
CA VAL A 231 -1.14 -24.55 -10.27
C VAL A 231 -1.92 -23.25 -10.24
N VAL A 232 -3.25 -23.34 -10.27
CA VAL A 232 -4.14 -22.20 -10.06
C VAL A 232 -4.49 -22.14 -8.58
N PHE A 233 -4.07 -21.06 -7.92
CA PHE A 233 -4.22 -20.88 -6.49
C PHE A 233 -5.20 -19.75 -6.19
N SER A 234 -6.12 -19.96 -5.26
CA SER A 234 -7.05 -18.91 -4.82
C SER A 234 -7.30 -19.00 -3.32
N THR A 235 -7.13 -17.88 -2.62
CA THR A 235 -7.43 -17.76 -1.20
C THR A 235 -7.76 -16.31 -0.81
N ASN A 236 -8.44 -16.15 0.33
CA ASN A 236 -8.76 -14.87 0.95
C ASN A 236 -8.09 -14.71 2.32
N GLN A 237 -7.04 -15.50 2.60
CA GLN A 237 -6.36 -15.50 3.90
C GLN A 237 -4.86 -15.31 3.74
N ASP A 238 -4.28 -14.66 4.73
CA ASP A 238 -2.84 -14.63 4.94
C ASP A 238 -2.29 -15.99 5.41
N PHE A 239 -1.46 -16.61 4.57
CA PHE A 239 -0.77 -17.86 4.89
C PHE A 239 0.64 -17.70 5.47
N THR A 240 1.15 -16.49 5.60
CA THR A 240 2.51 -16.26 6.14
C THR A 240 2.72 -16.95 7.50
N ARG A 241 1.74 -16.91 8.42
CA ARG A 241 1.83 -17.57 9.74
C ARG A 241 1.98 -19.08 9.66
N TYR A 242 1.48 -19.72 8.60
CA TYR A 242 1.61 -21.17 8.44
C TYR A 242 2.90 -21.50 7.71
N LEU A 243 3.20 -20.75 6.66
CA LEU A 243 4.37 -20.98 5.82
C LEU A 243 5.69 -20.79 6.58
N ILE A 244 5.75 -19.91 7.58
CA ILE A 244 6.94 -19.72 8.42
C ILE A 244 7.33 -20.98 9.20
N HIS A 245 6.38 -21.91 9.41
CA HIS A 245 6.63 -23.19 10.08
C HIS A 245 6.91 -24.32 9.09
N ASN A 246 6.72 -24.10 7.79
CA ASN A 246 7.04 -25.12 6.79
C ASN A 246 8.55 -25.38 6.75
N PRO A 247 9.01 -26.64 6.70
CA PRO A 247 10.45 -26.95 6.62
C PRO A 247 11.19 -26.28 5.46
N ALA A 248 10.51 -25.99 4.33
CA ALA A 248 11.07 -25.29 3.19
C ALA A 248 11.25 -23.78 3.43
N TRP A 249 10.66 -23.20 4.49
CA TRP A 249 10.81 -21.78 4.81
C TRP A 249 12.28 -21.38 5.01
N LYS A 250 13.10 -22.30 5.54
CA LYS A 250 14.54 -22.08 5.74
C LYS A 250 15.29 -21.75 4.45
N GLU A 251 14.74 -22.14 3.30
CA GLU A 251 15.26 -21.88 1.95
C GLU A 251 14.97 -20.45 1.48
N LEU A 252 13.96 -19.77 2.04
CA LEU A 252 13.70 -18.35 1.80
C LEU A 252 14.67 -17.49 2.61
N ARG A 253 15.94 -17.49 2.21
CA ARG A 253 17.02 -16.73 2.89
C ARG A 253 16.65 -15.26 3.09
N TRP A 254 15.97 -14.67 2.11
CA TRP A 254 15.55 -13.28 2.15
C TRP A 254 14.48 -12.99 3.22
N ALA A 255 13.66 -13.97 3.60
CA ALA A 255 12.58 -13.79 4.57
C ALA A 255 13.03 -14.14 6.00
N ARG A 256 14.26 -14.62 6.18
CA ARG A 256 14.79 -15.05 7.47
C ARG A 256 14.82 -13.88 8.46
N GLY A 257 14.20 -14.07 9.63
CA GLY A 257 14.12 -13.05 10.68
C GLY A 257 13.21 -11.87 10.35
N MET A 258 12.55 -11.85 9.18
CA MET A 258 11.57 -10.82 8.86
C MET A 258 10.27 -11.09 9.60
N ASN A 259 9.74 -10.06 10.26
CA ASN A 259 8.35 -10.10 10.70
C ASN A 259 7.40 -10.02 9.50
N ARG A 260 6.13 -10.30 9.74
CA ARG A 260 5.09 -10.32 8.71
C ARG A 260 4.96 -8.99 7.96
N ALA A 261 4.99 -7.85 8.66
CA ALA A 261 4.94 -6.53 8.01
C ALA A 261 6.10 -6.34 7.02
N LYS A 262 7.30 -6.79 7.38
CA LYS A 262 8.48 -6.73 6.52
C LYS A 262 8.38 -7.68 5.33
N ILE A 263 7.80 -8.87 5.51
CA ILE A 263 7.49 -9.79 4.40
C ILE A 263 6.50 -9.14 3.42
N TYR A 264 5.38 -8.64 3.92
CA TYR A 264 4.35 -7.98 3.10
C TYR A 264 4.92 -6.81 2.30
N THR A 265 5.66 -5.91 2.95
CA THR A 265 6.30 -4.78 2.26
C THR A 265 7.30 -5.25 1.21
N THR A 266 8.13 -6.23 1.52
CA THR A 266 9.13 -6.76 0.58
C THR A 266 8.47 -7.40 -0.64
N VAL A 267 7.45 -8.24 -0.45
CA VAL A 267 6.70 -8.88 -1.54
C VAL A 267 5.99 -7.83 -2.40
N TRP A 268 5.29 -6.88 -1.77
CA TRP A 268 4.60 -5.81 -2.49
C TRP A 268 5.58 -4.95 -3.29
N GLU A 269 6.73 -4.65 -2.71
CA GLU A 269 7.84 -3.96 -3.37
C GLU A 269 8.39 -4.77 -4.55
N GLN A 270 8.49 -6.10 -4.50
CA GLN A 270 8.94 -6.85 -5.68
C GLN A 270 7.92 -6.85 -6.83
N LEU A 271 6.62 -6.95 -6.49
CA LEU A 271 5.56 -7.16 -7.47
C LEU A 271 5.04 -5.86 -8.11
N PHE A 272 4.85 -4.78 -7.34
CA PHE A 272 3.96 -3.69 -7.78
C PHE A 272 4.55 -2.29 -7.71
N LYS A 273 4.57 -1.58 -8.84
CA LYS A 273 4.60 -0.11 -8.86
C LYS A 273 3.18 0.43 -8.93
N LEU A 274 2.93 1.60 -8.35
CA LEU A 274 1.67 2.31 -8.54
C LEU A 274 1.48 2.67 -10.03
N SER A 275 0.28 2.46 -10.57
CA SER A 275 -0.08 2.93 -11.91
C SER A 275 -0.16 4.46 -11.97
N ARG A 276 -0.16 5.05 -13.18
CA ARG A 276 -0.31 6.50 -13.34
C ARG A 276 -1.59 7.05 -12.70
N PRO A 277 -2.79 6.44 -12.88
CA PRO A 277 -3.99 6.86 -12.17
C PRO A 277 -3.83 6.91 -10.64
N LEU A 278 -3.27 5.85 -10.05
CA LEU A 278 -3.12 5.75 -8.60
C LEU A 278 -2.07 6.76 -8.07
N GLN A 279 -0.96 6.94 -8.79
CA GLN A 279 0.03 7.98 -8.49
C GLN A 279 -0.55 9.40 -8.57
N ARG A 280 -1.45 9.68 -9.51
CA ARG A 280 -2.14 10.98 -9.59
C ARG A 280 -3.09 11.18 -8.42
N GLY A 281 -3.86 10.16 -8.05
CA GLY A 281 -4.74 10.22 -6.89
C GLY A 281 -3.98 10.47 -5.60
N LEU A 282 -2.88 9.72 -5.39
CA LEU A 282 -2.03 9.89 -4.22
C LEU A 282 -1.36 11.26 -4.20
N ARG A 283 -0.87 11.77 -5.34
CA ARG A 283 -0.34 13.14 -5.43
C ARG A 283 -1.38 14.17 -5.04
N LYS A 284 -2.61 14.09 -5.53
CA LYS A 284 -3.68 15.03 -5.14
C LYS A 284 -3.90 15.04 -3.62
N PHE A 285 -3.88 13.86 -2.98
CA PHE A 285 -3.99 13.74 -1.53
C PHE A 285 -2.80 14.40 -0.81
N VAL A 286 -1.57 14.10 -1.26
CA VAL A 286 -0.35 14.69 -0.71
C VAL A 286 -0.32 16.20 -0.93
N ASP A 287 -0.76 16.68 -2.09
CA ASP A 287 -0.86 18.10 -2.38
C ASP A 287 -1.83 18.76 -1.41
N GLN A 288 -2.99 18.17 -1.11
CA GLN A 288 -3.92 18.72 -0.10
C GLN A 288 -3.30 18.78 1.30
N LEU A 289 -2.45 17.82 1.67
CA LEU A 289 -1.70 17.85 2.93
C LEU A 289 -0.80 19.10 3.03
N TYR A 290 -0.27 19.62 1.91
CA TYR A 290 0.68 20.75 1.90
C TYR A 290 0.11 22.09 1.37
N LEU A 291 -0.93 22.08 0.53
CA LEU A 291 -1.39 23.24 -0.25
C LEU A 291 -2.06 24.35 0.58
N ARG A 292 -2.48 24.10 1.83
CA ARG A 292 -3.09 25.16 2.65
C ARG A 292 -2.11 26.25 3.10
N HIS A 293 -0.81 26.05 2.91
CA HIS A 293 0.23 27.08 3.06
C HIS A 293 0.66 27.72 1.73
N LYS A 294 -0.03 27.47 0.62
CA LYS A 294 0.34 28.05 -0.68
C LYS A 294 0.23 29.58 -0.71
N ASN A 295 -0.60 30.18 0.14
CA ASN A 295 -0.68 31.65 0.26
C ASN A 295 0.53 32.26 1.00
N THR A 296 1.36 31.45 1.65
CA THR A 296 2.59 31.86 2.34
C THR A 296 3.86 31.36 1.66
N LEU A 297 3.75 30.43 0.70
CA LEU A 297 4.88 29.87 -0.04
C LEU A 297 4.99 30.56 -1.40
N ASN A 298 6.08 31.29 -1.63
CA ASN A 298 6.36 31.95 -2.90
C ASN A 298 6.31 30.94 -4.06
N LYS A 299 5.67 31.34 -5.17
CA LYS A 299 5.38 30.53 -6.37
C LYS A 299 6.61 29.92 -7.07
N GLN A 300 7.84 30.22 -6.65
CA GLN A 300 9.06 29.78 -7.34
C GLN A 300 9.53 28.36 -6.98
N ASP A 301 8.94 27.72 -5.96
CA ASP A 301 9.35 26.38 -5.52
C ASP A 301 8.62 25.27 -6.30
N GLY A 302 8.98 25.11 -7.58
CA GLY A 302 8.40 24.11 -8.50
C GLY A 302 8.79 22.64 -8.24
N ASP A 303 9.38 22.31 -7.09
CA ASP A 303 10.03 21.01 -6.85
C ASP A 303 9.39 20.21 -5.70
N TYR A 304 8.05 20.11 -5.71
CA TYR A 304 7.25 19.30 -4.78
C TYR A 304 7.53 17.78 -4.86
N PHE A 305 8.45 17.36 -5.72
CA PHE A 305 8.80 15.97 -5.95
C PHE A 305 9.66 15.33 -4.85
N MET A 306 10.13 16.07 -3.84
CA MET A 306 11.08 15.57 -2.83
C MET A 306 10.48 15.04 -1.52
N TYR A 307 9.16 15.10 -1.30
CA TYR A 307 8.61 14.70 0.00
C TYR A 307 8.57 13.17 0.19
N PRO A 308 9.26 12.63 1.21
CA PRO A 308 9.29 11.21 1.45
C PRO A 308 7.99 10.75 2.09
N VAL A 309 7.03 10.29 1.28
CA VAL A 309 6.06 9.31 1.77
C VAL A 309 6.87 8.04 2.07
N PRO A 310 6.84 7.42 3.26
CA PRO A 310 7.69 6.27 3.59
C PRO A 310 7.67 5.15 2.53
N LEU A 311 6.50 4.94 1.90
CA LEU A 311 6.40 4.15 0.67
C LEU A 311 7.21 4.79 -0.47
N LEU A 312 6.80 5.95 -1.00
CA LEU A 312 7.42 6.56 -2.19
C LEU A 312 8.91 6.91 -2.04
N SER A 313 9.37 7.15 -0.81
CA SER A 313 10.78 7.39 -0.48
C SER A 313 11.59 6.13 -0.51
N ARG A 314 11.10 4.98 -0.02
CA ARG A 314 11.75 3.68 -0.30
C ARG A 314 11.80 3.37 -1.79
N TRP A 315 10.73 3.71 -2.52
CA TRP A 315 10.66 3.54 -3.98
C TRP A 315 11.60 4.47 -4.77
N ARG A 316 12.04 5.61 -4.20
CA ARG A 316 13.00 6.54 -4.82
C ARG A 316 14.42 6.51 -4.23
N GLN A 317 14.61 6.04 -3.00
CA GLN A 317 15.89 6.14 -2.27
C GLN A 317 17.05 5.37 -2.89
N PHE A 318 16.83 4.51 -3.88
CA PHE A 318 17.91 3.91 -4.66
C PHE A 318 18.51 4.83 -5.74
N LYS A 319 17.86 5.94 -6.11
CA LYS A 319 18.41 6.89 -7.10
C LYS A 319 19.01 8.17 -6.51
N ASP A 320 18.55 8.61 -5.33
CA ASP A 320 18.86 9.96 -4.84
C ASP A 320 19.85 10.04 -3.67
N ARG A 321 20.43 8.91 -3.20
CA ARG A 321 21.53 8.95 -2.19
C ARG A 321 22.80 9.70 -2.66
N ALA A 322 22.91 10.04 -3.94
CA ALA A 322 24.00 10.83 -4.49
C ALA A 322 23.79 12.35 -4.39
N ARG A 323 22.63 12.83 -3.95
CA ARG A 323 22.40 14.26 -3.70
C ARG A 323 22.23 14.44 -2.20
N GLY A 324 23.14 15.21 -1.62
CA GLY A 324 23.11 15.59 -0.21
C GLY A 324 21.78 16.19 0.21
N GLN A 325 21.64 16.40 1.52
CA GLN A 325 20.45 16.94 2.19
C GLN A 325 19.65 17.91 1.31
N PRO A 326 18.30 17.79 1.27
CA PRO A 326 17.48 18.72 0.51
C PRO A 326 17.88 20.15 0.90
N PRO A 327 18.09 21.05 -0.07
CA PRO A 327 18.65 22.37 0.19
C PRO A 327 17.86 23.05 1.30
N GLU A 328 18.55 23.53 2.34
CA GLU A 328 17.98 24.35 3.40
C GLU A 328 17.41 25.63 2.76
N ARG A 329 16.15 25.58 2.34
CA ARG A 329 15.42 26.76 1.89
C ARG A 329 14.95 27.50 3.15
N GLY A 330 15.35 28.76 3.28
CA GLY A 330 15.10 29.64 4.44
C GLY A 330 13.63 29.98 4.77
N GLY A 331 12.66 29.21 4.28
CA GLY A 331 11.27 29.25 4.73
C GLY A 331 11.01 28.05 5.66
N ARG A 332 10.55 28.29 6.90
CA ARG A 332 10.11 27.20 7.80
C ARG A 332 8.91 26.49 7.16
N HIS A 333 9.16 25.41 6.43
CA HIS A 333 8.11 24.50 6.00
C HIS A 333 7.49 23.87 7.25
N VAL A 334 6.31 24.36 7.64
CA VAL A 334 5.52 23.71 8.68
C VAL A 334 4.90 22.46 8.07
N ARG A 335 5.47 21.30 8.38
CA ARG A 335 4.87 20.00 8.03
C ARG A 335 3.80 19.69 9.06
N TYR A 336 2.55 19.54 8.62
CA TYR A 336 1.48 19.03 9.47
C TYR A 336 1.73 17.58 9.87
N THR A 337 1.29 17.22 11.07
CA THR A 337 1.20 15.82 11.49
C THR A 337 -0.10 15.22 10.95
N LEU A 338 0.01 14.17 10.13
CA LEU A 338 -1.14 13.46 9.57
C LEU A 338 -1.64 12.40 10.56
N VAL A 339 -2.86 12.58 11.06
CA VAL A 339 -3.56 11.70 12.00
C VAL A 339 -4.66 10.96 11.26
N CYS A 340 -4.66 9.63 11.34
CA CYS A 340 -5.55 8.81 10.53
C CYS A 340 -6.41 7.88 11.37
N GLY A 341 -7.70 7.85 11.04
CA GLY A 341 -8.66 6.92 11.61
C GLY A 341 -9.25 6.00 10.55
N GLN A 342 -9.05 4.68 10.69
CA GLN A 342 -9.73 3.69 9.87
C GLN A 342 -10.95 3.12 10.61
N PHE A 343 -12.14 3.28 10.02
CA PHE A 343 -13.40 2.76 10.53
C PHE A 343 -13.85 1.57 9.68
N ARG A 344 -14.21 0.46 10.33
CA ARG A 344 -14.78 -0.73 9.68
C ARG A 344 -16.10 -1.05 10.36
N MET A 345 -17.19 -0.48 9.84
CA MET A 345 -18.54 -0.63 10.41
C MET A 345 -19.19 -1.96 10.04
N LYS A 346 -18.63 -2.70 9.06
CA LYS A 346 -19.23 -3.92 8.52
C LYS A 346 -20.56 -3.59 7.85
N ARG A 347 -21.62 -4.34 8.14
CA ARG A 347 -22.94 -4.16 7.55
C ARG A 347 -23.46 -2.78 7.88
N ASN A 348 -23.59 -1.88 6.93
CA ASN A 348 -24.09 -0.52 7.17
C ASN A 348 -24.96 -0.06 5.99
N PRO A 349 -25.64 1.11 6.04
CA PRO A 349 -26.50 1.56 4.94
C PRO A 349 -25.77 1.65 3.58
N THR A 350 -24.47 1.94 3.57
CA THR A 350 -23.63 1.95 2.36
C THR A 350 -23.28 0.53 1.86
N ILE A 351 -23.12 -0.44 2.77
CA ILE A 351 -22.79 -1.84 2.46
C ILE A 351 -23.80 -2.78 3.16
N PRO A 352 -25.06 -2.82 2.70
CA PRO A 352 -26.14 -3.49 3.44
C PRO A 352 -26.05 -5.03 3.41
N ARG A 353 -25.25 -5.57 2.47
CA ARG A 353 -25.04 -7.00 2.21
C ARG A 353 -23.77 -7.57 2.88
N ASP A 354 -23.07 -6.78 3.68
CA ASP A 354 -21.97 -7.34 4.46
C ASP A 354 -22.55 -8.38 5.44
N ASN A 355 -22.08 -9.61 5.35
CA ASN A 355 -22.63 -10.74 6.09
C ASN A 355 -22.07 -10.82 7.51
N LEU A 356 -21.06 -10.01 7.84
CA LEU A 356 -20.53 -9.97 9.19
C LEU A 356 -21.56 -9.28 10.09
N PRO A 357 -21.94 -9.91 11.23
CA PRO A 357 -22.88 -9.31 12.16
C PRO A 357 -22.41 -7.92 12.55
N HIS A 358 -23.38 -7.03 12.78
CA HIS A 358 -23.13 -5.77 13.45
C HIS A 358 -22.69 -6.11 14.87
N ASP A 359 -21.37 -6.20 15.07
CA ASP A 359 -20.83 -5.95 16.39
C ASP A 359 -21.28 -4.51 16.70
N HIS A 360 -21.88 -4.28 17.86
CA HIS A 360 -22.20 -2.93 18.32
C HIS A 360 -20.88 -2.18 18.59
N LEU A 361 -20.22 -1.74 17.51
CA LEU A 361 -18.97 -1.02 17.58
C LEU A 361 -19.27 0.36 18.12
N ASP A 362 -18.84 0.62 19.37
CA ASP A 362 -18.89 1.95 19.92
C ASP A 362 -17.68 2.74 19.43
N VAL A 363 -17.89 3.45 18.32
CA VAL A 363 -16.85 4.27 17.71
C VAL A 363 -16.61 5.60 18.44
N SER A 364 -17.23 5.83 19.61
CA SER A 364 -17.01 7.01 20.46
C SER A 364 -15.53 7.22 20.77
N ALA A 365 -14.82 6.18 21.20
CA ALA A 365 -13.40 6.23 21.53
C ALA A 365 -12.52 6.69 20.35
N ILE A 366 -12.92 6.34 19.12
CA ILE A 366 -12.25 6.81 17.90
C ILE A 366 -12.47 8.31 17.71
N TRP A 367 -13.71 8.77 17.85
CA TRP A 367 -14.03 10.19 17.71
C TRP A 367 -13.33 11.03 18.77
N ASP A 368 -13.33 10.58 20.02
CA ASP A 368 -12.63 11.25 21.13
C ASP A 368 -11.13 11.34 20.86
N PHE A 369 -10.54 10.29 20.28
CA PHE A 369 -9.14 10.30 19.88
C PHE A 369 -8.85 11.32 18.75
N LEU A 370 -9.69 11.35 17.71
CA LEU A 370 -9.52 12.30 16.60
C LEU A 370 -9.76 13.75 17.05
N GLN A 371 -10.71 13.98 17.96
CA GLN A 371 -11.03 15.31 18.48
C GLN A 371 -9.83 15.94 19.22
N LYS A 372 -9.02 15.13 19.91
CA LYS A 372 -7.76 15.60 20.54
C LYS A 372 -6.74 16.16 19.54
N HIS A 373 -6.92 15.88 18.24
CA HIS A 373 -6.06 16.32 17.15
C HIS A 373 -6.75 17.32 16.21
N ASN A 374 -7.85 17.95 16.63
CA ASN A 374 -8.59 18.91 15.82
C ASN A 374 -8.00 20.33 15.89
N ASP A 375 -6.72 20.47 15.58
CA ASP A 375 -6.02 21.76 15.47
C ASP A 375 -5.47 21.90 14.04
N SER A 376 -6.05 22.83 13.27
CA SER A 376 -5.71 23.06 11.87
C SER A 376 -4.34 23.71 11.65
N HIS A 377 -3.68 24.19 12.69
CA HIS A 377 -2.31 24.68 12.61
C HIS A 377 -1.27 23.55 12.74
N ARG A 378 -1.65 22.43 13.37
CA ARG A 378 -0.71 21.35 13.71
C ARG A 378 -1.01 20.04 12.98
N TYR A 379 -2.28 19.74 12.78
CA TYR A 379 -2.72 18.43 12.33
C TYR A 379 -3.53 18.49 11.03
N ARG A 380 -3.50 17.37 10.32
CA ARG A 380 -4.48 17.02 9.32
C ARG A 380 -5.06 15.68 9.69
N ILE A 381 -6.37 15.54 9.55
CA ILE A 381 -7.10 14.33 9.88
C ILE A 381 -7.48 13.63 8.58
N PHE A 382 -7.28 12.32 8.49
CA PHE A 382 -7.78 11.52 7.39
C PHE A 382 -8.62 10.37 7.93
N VAL A 383 -9.81 10.18 7.34
CA VAL A 383 -10.74 9.12 7.73
C VAL A 383 -10.99 8.18 6.56
N ALA A 384 -10.55 6.94 6.72
CA ALA A 384 -10.89 5.85 5.81
C ALA A 384 -12.05 5.04 6.40
N THR A 385 -13.14 4.88 5.67
CA THR A 385 -14.34 4.22 6.18
C THR A 385 -15.12 3.50 5.08
N ASP A 386 -15.85 2.48 5.51
CA ASP A 386 -16.79 1.69 4.72
C ASP A 386 -18.25 2.20 4.85
N SER A 387 -18.45 3.34 5.51
CA SER A 387 -19.75 3.98 5.76
C SER A 387 -19.77 5.46 5.35
N GLU A 388 -20.70 5.84 4.48
CA GLU A 388 -20.88 7.23 4.05
C GLU A 388 -21.38 8.12 5.20
N GLU A 389 -22.08 7.55 6.17
CA GLU A 389 -22.50 8.25 7.39
C GLU A 389 -21.29 8.67 8.22
N ILE A 390 -20.33 7.75 8.44
CA ILE A 390 -19.08 8.04 9.16
C ILE A 390 -18.26 9.10 8.42
N ARG A 391 -18.18 9.01 7.08
CA ARG A 391 -17.48 10.01 6.26
C ARG A 391 -18.14 11.39 6.36
N SER A 392 -19.47 11.45 6.30
CA SER A 392 -20.24 12.68 6.41
C SER A 392 -20.10 13.30 7.81
N LYS A 393 -20.14 12.48 8.86
CA LYS A 393 -19.89 12.92 10.23
C LYS A 393 -18.48 13.48 10.41
N ALA A 394 -17.46 12.83 9.84
CA ALA A 394 -16.09 13.34 9.87
C ALA A 394 -15.99 14.72 9.20
N LYS A 395 -16.66 14.93 8.05
CA LYS A 395 -16.71 16.23 7.36
C LYS A 395 -17.34 17.32 8.22
N LEU A 396 -18.37 16.97 8.98
CA LEU A 396 -19.05 17.89 9.89
C LEU A 396 -18.18 18.25 11.12
N LEU A 397 -17.48 17.27 11.70
CA LEU A 397 -16.68 17.47 12.91
C LEU A 397 -15.33 18.15 12.64
N PHE A 398 -14.76 17.93 11.46
CA PHE A 398 -13.40 18.31 11.11
C PHE A 398 -13.32 19.15 9.82
N PRO A 399 -14.16 20.19 9.63
CA PRO A 399 -14.26 20.90 8.34
C PRO A 399 -12.93 21.53 7.90
N GLU A 400 -12.09 21.94 8.84
CA GLU A 400 -10.83 22.62 8.57
C GLU A 400 -9.59 21.69 8.55
N THR A 401 -9.71 20.51 9.13
CA THR A 401 -8.60 19.58 9.34
C THR A 401 -8.69 18.32 8.48
N LEU A 402 -9.90 17.95 8.02
CA LEU A 402 -10.14 16.72 7.29
C LEU A 402 -9.58 16.77 5.86
N LEU A 403 -8.83 15.74 5.51
CA LEU A 403 -8.49 15.36 4.14
C LEU A 403 -9.47 14.29 3.67
N ASP A 404 -9.92 14.39 2.42
CA ASP A 404 -10.89 13.47 1.83
C ASP A 404 -10.41 12.97 0.47
N ILE A 405 -10.54 11.67 0.24
CA ILE A 405 -10.30 11.06 -1.06
C ILE A 405 -11.65 10.86 -1.75
N PRO A 406 -11.92 11.56 -2.86
CA PRO A 406 -13.21 11.46 -3.54
C PRO A 406 -13.42 10.07 -4.15
N GLY A 407 -14.69 9.70 -4.31
CA GLY A 407 -15.11 8.44 -4.92
C GLY A 407 -16.17 7.70 -4.09
N PRO A 408 -16.80 6.68 -4.67
CA PRO A 408 -17.80 5.87 -4.00
C PRO A 408 -17.15 4.93 -2.97
N ILE A 409 -17.79 4.79 -1.82
CA ILE A 409 -17.43 3.75 -0.83
C ILE A 409 -18.11 2.45 -1.26
N LEU A 410 -17.30 1.43 -1.56
CA LEU A 410 -17.78 0.14 -2.08
C LEU A 410 -17.01 -1.02 -1.45
N HIS A 411 -17.71 -2.14 -1.27
CA HIS A 411 -17.07 -3.43 -1.02
C HIS A 411 -16.88 -4.15 -2.36
N SER A 412 -15.64 -4.38 -2.79
CA SER A 412 -15.33 -4.93 -4.12
C SER A 412 -16.08 -6.23 -4.44
N ASP A 413 -16.28 -7.07 -3.42
CA ASP A 413 -16.97 -8.36 -3.58
C ASP A 413 -18.49 -8.27 -3.58
N LEU A 414 -19.07 -7.21 -3.02
CA LEU A 414 -20.53 -7.07 -2.88
C LEU A 414 -21.11 -6.09 -3.91
N ALA A 415 -20.25 -5.38 -4.63
CA ALA A 415 -20.63 -4.36 -5.59
C ALA A 415 -21.23 -4.93 -6.89
N GLY A 416 -21.07 -6.24 -7.17
CA GLY A 416 -21.66 -6.88 -8.34
C GLY A 416 -21.25 -6.20 -9.65
N GLU A 417 -22.21 -5.87 -10.51
CA GLU A 417 -21.98 -5.26 -11.83
C GLU A 417 -22.04 -3.74 -11.85
N ARG A 418 -21.84 -3.10 -10.70
CA ARG A 418 -21.90 -1.64 -10.60
C ARG A 418 -20.91 -0.94 -11.55
N LYS A 419 -21.39 0.07 -12.27
CA LYS A 419 -20.59 0.89 -13.21
C LYS A 419 -19.44 1.63 -12.53
N ASP A 420 -19.56 1.92 -11.24
CA ASP A 420 -18.57 2.64 -10.43
C ASP A 420 -17.62 1.71 -9.64
N LEU A 421 -17.65 0.40 -9.89
CA LEU A 421 -16.81 -0.60 -9.20
C LEU A 421 -15.32 -0.23 -9.23
N CYS A 422 -14.77 0.09 -10.39
CA CYS A 422 -13.35 0.38 -10.51
C CYS A 422 -12.96 1.68 -9.80
N GLN A 423 -13.86 2.67 -9.76
CA GLN A 423 -13.64 3.90 -8.99
C GLN A 423 -13.63 3.62 -7.48
N GLY A 424 -14.50 2.73 -7.00
CA GLY A 424 -14.49 2.30 -5.60
C GLY A 424 -13.24 1.52 -5.22
N ILE A 425 -12.76 0.61 -6.09
CA ILE A 425 -11.49 -0.09 -5.88
C ILE A 425 -10.33 0.91 -5.85
N GLN A 426 -10.29 1.84 -6.81
CA GLN A 426 -9.29 2.90 -6.83
C GLN A 426 -9.29 3.71 -5.53
N LYS A 427 -10.48 4.11 -5.06
CA LYS A 427 -10.64 4.84 -3.79
C LYS A 427 -10.12 4.01 -2.62
N ALA A 428 -10.51 2.75 -2.49
CA ALA A 428 -10.07 1.89 -1.39
C ALA A 428 -8.55 1.73 -1.35
N LEU A 429 -7.91 1.61 -2.52
CA LEU A 429 -6.45 1.57 -2.64
C LEU A 429 -5.80 2.90 -2.26
N LEU A 430 -6.37 4.03 -2.68
CA LEU A 430 -5.90 5.35 -2.27
C LEU A 430 -6.06 5.58 -0.76
N ASP A 431 -7.18 5.15 -0.17
CA ASP A 431 -7.41 5.22 1.27
C ASP A 431 -6.34 4.41 2.01
N GLN A 432 -6.04 3.20 1.54
CA GLN A 432 -4.99 2.35 2.13
C GLN A 432 -3.60 2.99 2.02
N LEU A 433 -3.27 3.61 0.88
CA LEU A 433 -2.01 4.33 0.69
C LEU A 433 -1.93 5.57 1.59
N ALA A 434 -3.02 6.32 1.73
CA ALA A 434 -3.09 7.44 2.66
C ALA A 434 -2.89 6.98 4.10
N LEU A 435 -3.58 5.91 4.54
CA LEU A 435 -3.39 5.29 5.86
C LEU A 435 -1.94 4.86 6.12
N SER A 436 -1.25 4.33 5.10
CA SER A 436 0.17 3.94 5.22
C SER A 436 1.13 5.12 5.34
N SER A 437 0.66 6.33 5.01
CA SER A 437 1.45 7.57 5.03
C SER A 437 1.32 8.37 6.33
N CYS A 438 0.53 7.87 7.28
CA CYS A 438 0.17 8.64 8.48
C CYS A 438 1.27 8.66 9.54
N ASP A 439 1.43 9.82 10.18
CA ASP A 439 2.33 9.99 11.32
C ASP A 439 1.75 9.34 12.58
N ILE A 440 0.44 9.44 12.75
CA ILE A 440 -0.35 8.77 13.79
C ILE A 440 -1.42 7.95 13.10
N SER A 441 -1.47 6.64 13.35
CA SER A 441 -2.39 5.74 12.64
C SER A 441 -3.22 4.93 13.61
N MET A 442 -4.50 4.85 13.32
CA MET A 442 -5.46 4.07 14.07
C MET A 442 -6.15 3.05 13.16
N ARG A 443 -6.04 1.78 13.53
CA ARG A 443 -6.66 0.65 12.83
C ARG A 443 -8.02 0.33 13.43
N GLY A 444 -9.03 0.23 12.57
CA GLY A 444 -10.35 -0.24 12.96
C GLY A 444 -10.36 -1.71 13.35
N TYR A 445 -11.36 -2.09 14.14
CA TYR A 445 -11.51 -3.45 14.65
C TYR A 445 -11.60 -4.48 13.51
N LYS A 446 -10.74 -5.49 13.53
CA LYS A 446 -10.70 -6.60 12.55
C LYS A 446 -10.66 -6.12 11.08
N SER A 447 -9.96 -5.03 10.81
CA SER A 447 -9.82 -4.49 9.45
C SER A 447 -8.52 -4.93 8.77
N HIS A 448 -8.63 -5.78 7.74
CA HIS A 448 -7.47 -6.17 6.92
C HIS A 448 -6.91 -4.98 6.13
N LEU A 449 -7.78 -4.08 5.66
CA LEU A 449 -7.35 -2.87 4.94
C LEU A 449 -6.43 -2.01 5.82
N GLY A 450 -6.84 -1.79 7.07
CA GLY A 450 -6.03 -1.05 8.06
C GLY A 450 -4.77 -1.80 8.48
N ALA A 451 -4.84 -3.13 8.61
CA ALA A 451 -3.66 -3.95 8.93
C ALA A 451 -2.58 -3.86 7.85
N ILE A 452 -2.95 -4.03 6.57
CA ILE A 452 -2.00 -3.91 5.44
C ILE A 452 -1.46 -2.48 5.32
N ALA A 453 -2.28 -1.45 5.56
CA ALA A 453 -1.79 -0.07 5.57
C ALA A 453 -0.71 0.15 6.65
N ALA A 454 -0.91 -0.41 7.85
CA ALA A 454 0.07 -0.36 8.92
C ALA A 454 1.34 -1.16 8.59
N TYR A 455 1.22 -2.26 7.84
CA TYR A 455 2.38 -3.03 7.37
C TYR A 455 3.24 -2.23 6.44
N TRP A 456 2.59 -1.55 5.50
CA TRP A 456 3.23 -0.62 4.57
C TRP A 456 3.85 0.58 5.27
N ARG A 457 3.22 1.07 6.35
CA ARG A 457 3.81 2.09 7.22
C ARG A 457 5.08 1.57 7.91
N GLY A 458 5.07 0.32 8.38
CA GLY A 458 6.24 -0.36 8.93
C GLY A 458 6.75 0.23 10.26
N LEU A 459 5.89 0.90 11.02
CA LEU A 459 6.23 1.56 12.29
C LEU A 459 5.18 1.22 13.36
N ASP A 460 5.65 0.82 14.54
CA ASP A 460 4.83 0.60 15.74
C ASP A 460 4.55 1.92 16.49
N THR A 461 5.47 2.88 16.40
CA THR A 461 5.34 4.16 17.11
C THR A 461 4.05 4.86 16.69
N ARG A 462 3.22 5.28 17.65
CA ARG A 462 1.94 5.98 17.40
C ARG A 462 0.99 5.19 16.49
N LEU A 463 1.02 3.85 16.61
CA LEU A 463 0.03 2.94 16.05
C LEU A 463 -0.97 2.55 17.14
N TYR A 464 -2.26 2.70 16.84
CA TYR A 464 -3.35 2.38 17.76
C TYR A 464 -4.31 1.37 17.13
N CYS A 465 -4.85 0.47 17.94
CA CYS A 465 -5.80 -0.55 17.53
C CYS A 465 -7.10 -0.40 18.31
N PHE A 466 -8.21 -0.35 17.57
CA PHE A 466 -9.54 -0.31 18.15
C PHE A 466 -10.05 -1.72 18.45
N ASN A 467 -10.41 -2.00 19.70
CA ASN A 467 -10.83 -3.32 20.18
C ASN A 467 -12.36 -3.44 20.39
N SER A 468 -13.15 -2.68 19.60
CA SER A 468 -14.63 -2.55 19.60
C SER A 468 -15.24 -1.52 20.55
N THR A 469 -14.53 -1.15 21.63
CA THR A 469 -14.99 -0.12 22.57
C THR A 469 -13.88 0.84 22.97
N THR A 470 -12.63 0.38 23.02
CA THR A 470 -11.49 1.18 23.44
C THR A 470 -10.43 1.27 22.36
N LEU A 471 -9.59 2.28 22.49
CA LEU A 471 -8.45 2.49 21.62
C LEU A 471 -7.15 2.40 22.42
N GLU A 472 -6.32 1.43 22.04
CA GLU A 472 -5.08 1.11 22.75
C GLU A 472 -3.90 1.18 21.78
N GLN A 473 -2.71 1.48 22.30
CA GLN A 473 -1.50 1.39 21.49
C GLN A 473 -1.23 -0.09 21.17
N CYS A 474 -0.84 -0.39 19.93
CA CYS A 474 -0.55 -1.74 19.48
C CYS A 474 0.71 -1.81 18.63
N THR A 475 1.22 -3.02 18.43
CA THR A 475 2.37 -3.31 17.57
C THR A 475 1.97 -4.14 16.36
N LEU A 476 2.79 -4.10 15.31
CA LEU A 476 2.67 -4.92 14.11
C LEU A 476 2.83 -6.43 14.39
N SER A 477 3.33 -6.78 15.58
CA SER A 477 3.50 -8.16 16.06
C SER A 477 2.37 -8.65 16.97
N ASP A 478 1.39 -7.81 17.32
CA ASP A 478 0.36 -8.22 18.27
C ASP A 478 -0.51 -9.37 17.72
N PRO A 479 -0.86 -10.39 18.52
CA PRO A 479 -1.71 -11.52 18.10
C PRO A 479 -3.05 -11.10 17.48
N GLY A 480 -3.66 -10.03 18.01
CA GLY A 480 -4.93 -9.45 17.55
C GLY A 480 -4.80 -8.50 16.36
N PHE A 481 -3.57 -8.25 15.88
CA PHE A 481 -3.36 -7.63 14.57
C PHE A 481 -3.92 -8.53 13.46
N HIS A 482 -3.93 -9.84 13.73
CA HIS A 482 -4.56 -10.98 13.03
C HIS A 482 -6.09 -10.95 12.90
N TRP A 483 -6.67 -11.30 11.75
CA TRP A 483 -7.89 -12.09 11.81
C TRP A 483 -7.56 -13.58 11.84
N GLY A 484 -8.25 -14.31 12.71
CA GLY A 484 -8.05 -15.74 12.96
C GLY A 484 -7.00 -16.04 14.06
N PRO A 485 -7.03 -17.25 14.63
CA PRO A 485 -6.17 -17.63 15.75
C PRO A 485 -4.69 -17.63 15.37
N GLU A 486 -3.80 -17.39 16.34
CA GLU A 486 -2.38 -17.68 16.15
C GLU A 486 -2.20 -19.18 15.91
N TYR A 487 -1.38 -19.51 14.91
CA TYR A 487 -0.99 -20.89 14.69
C TYR A 487 0.10 -21.25 15.69
N SER A 488 -0.12 -22.32 16.44
CA SER A 488 0.87 -22.95 17.29
C SER A 488 0.99 -24.42 16.89
N PRO A 489 2.19 -24.93 16.55
CA PRO A 489 2.38 -26.33 16.20
C PRO A 489 1.77 -27.27 17.26
N GLY A 490 0.97 -28.25 16.84
CA GLY A 490 0.32 -29.22 17.73
C GLY A 490 -1.04 -28.82 18.31
N MET A 491 -1.48 -27.56 18.17
CA MET A 491 -2.79 -27.10 18.67
C MET A 491 -3.96 -27.38 17.71
N ARG A 492 -4.18 -28.64 17.32
CA ARG A 492 -5.32 -29.03 16.46
C ARG A 492 -6.70 -28.67 17.05
N ASP A 493 -6.79 -28.42 18.35
CA ASP A 493 -8.06 -28.12 19.04
C ASP A 493 -8.36 -26.61 19.16
N HIS A 494 -7.45 -25.71 18.78
CA HIS A 494 -7.69 -24.27 18.93
C HIS A 494 -8.75 -23.75 17.95
N TRP A 495 -8.79 -24.29 16.72
CA TRP A 495 -9.87 -23.97 15.79
C TRP A 495 -11.21 -24.49 16.28
N LYS A 496 -11.25 -25.73 16.83
CA LYS A 496 -12.45 -26.24 17.47
C LYS A 496 -12.87 -25.36 18.63
N SER A 497 -11.93 -24.91 19.47
CA SER A 497 -12.21 -24.00 20.59
C SER A 497 -12.70 -22.63 20.12
N PHE A 498 -12.07 -22.04 19.11
CA PHE A 498 -12.50 -20.77 18.50
C PHE A 498 -13.89 -20.88 17.87
N MET A 499 -14.16 -21.95 17.11
CA MET A 499 -15.48 -22.20 16.54
C MET A 499 -16.51 -22.53 17.59
N THR A 500 -16.14 -23.25 18.66
CA THR A 500 -16.99 -23.50 19.82
C THR A 500 -17.31 -22.19 20.52
N GLU A 501 -16.36 -21.27 20.67
CA GLU A 501 -16.57 -19.95 21.26
C GLU A 501 -17.46 -19.07 20.37
N ILE A 502 -17.30 -19.11 19.04
CA ILE A 502 -18.22 -18.45 18.10
C ILE A 502 -19.62 -19.05 18.22
N GLN A 503 -19.74 -20.38 18.20
CA GLN A 503 -21.02 -21.08 18.32
C GLN A 503 -21.68 -20.82 19.67
N ARG A 504 -20.91 -20.77 20.76
CA ARG A 504 -21.34 -20.42 22.11
C ARG A 504 -21.84 -18.99 22.17
N LYS A 505 -21.11 -18.03 21.58
CA LYS A 505 -21.56 -16.63 21.47
C LYS A 505 -22.83 -16.52 20.65
N TRP A 506 -22.93 -17.26 19.54
CA TRP A 506 -24.15 -17.32 18.73
C TRP A 506 -25.33 -17.97 19.46
N SER A 507 -25.13 -19.03 20.23
CA SER A 507 -26.21 -19.67 21.00
C SER A 507 -26.66 -18.83 22.20
N GLN A 508 -25.79 -17.95 22.71
CA GLN A 508 -26.11 -16.95 23.73
C GLN A 508 -26.83 -15.71 23.17
N MET A 509 -26.80 -15.48 21.86
CA MET A 509 -27.65 -14.45 21.24
C MET A 509 -29.11 -14.92 21.30
N SER A 510 -29.97 -14.10 21.91
CA SER A 510 -31.37 -14.43 22.18
C SER A 510 -32.10 -14.97 20.93
N PRO A 511 -32.69 -16.17 20.98
CA PRO A 511 -33.49 -16.72 19.88
C PRO A 511 -34.63 -15.78 19.42
N LYS A 512 -35.13 -14.92 20.32
CA LYS A 512 -36.18 -13.94 20.02
C LYS A 512 -35.70 -12.80 19.14
N GLU A 513 -34.43 -12.37 19.25
CA GLU A 513 -33.87 -11.32 18.39
C GLU A 513 -33.60 -11.85 16.99
N THR A 514 -33.06 -13.06 16.89
CA THR A 514 -32.72 -13.69 15.61
C THR A 514 -33.95 -14.01 14.76
N GLU A 515 -35.03 -14.51 15.38
CA GLU A 515 -36.28 -14.81 14.69
C GLU A 515 -37.06 -13.55 14.31
N ARG A 516 -37.04 -12.51 15.16
CA ARG A 516 -37.68 -11.22 14.87
C ARG A 516 -36.97 -10.49 13.72
N GLU A 517 -35.64 -10.51 13.71
CA GLU A 517 -34.81 -9.97 12.63
C GLU A 517 -35.01 -10.75 11.32
N ARG A 518 -35.07 -12.10 11.39
CA ARG A 518 -35.35 -12.97 10.24
C ARG A 518 -36.74 -12.69 9.64
N ARG A 519 -37.78 -12.59 10.48
CA ARG A 519 -39.14 -12.23 10.04
C ARG A 519 -39.21 -10.83 9.44
N ARG A 520 -38.47 -9.86 10.01
CA ARG A 520 -38.39 -8.49 9.48
C ARG A 520 -37.76 -8.46 8.09
N LYS A 521 -36.67 -9.21 7.88
CA LYS A 521 -36.01 -9.34 6.55
C LYS A 521 -36.92 -10.00 5.52
N ILE A 522 -37.58 -11.11 5.86
CA ILE A 522 -38.52 -11.78 4.94
C ILE A 522 -39.67 -10.85 4.54
N ARG A 523 -40.22 -10.08 5.48
CA ARG A 523 -41.28 -9.09 5.19
C ARG A 523 -40.79 -7.96 4.30
N ALA A 524 -39.58 -7.44 4.53
CA ALA A 524 -38.99 -6.39 3.71
C ALA A 524 -38.72 -6.87 2.27
N GLU A 525 -38.24 -8.10 2.10
CA GLU A 525 -37.97 -8.68 0.78
C GLU A 525 -39.26 -8.94 0.01
N LYS A 526 -40.29 -9.51 0.68
CA LYS A 526 -41.63 -9.68 0.08
C LYS A 526 -42.24 -8.33 -0.36
N ALA A 527 -42.12 -7.29 0.46
CA ALA A 527 -42.61 -5.96 0.13
C ALA A 527 -41.82 -5.28 -1.00
N LYS A 528 -40.57 -5.69 -1.24
CA LYS A 528 -39.76 -5.23 -2.36
C LYS A 528 -40.20 -5.92 -3.66
N VAL A 529 -40.33 -7.25 -3.65
CA VAL A 529 -40.84 -8.03 -4.80
C VAL A 529 -42.22 -7.57 -5.21
N LEU A 530 -43.15 -7.35 -4.26
CA LEU A 530 -44.48 -6.84 -4.57
C LEU A 530 -44.43 -5.46 -5.26
N ARG A 531 -43.50 -4.59 -4.87
CA ARG A 531 -43.36 -3.26 -5.48
C ARG A 531 -42.75 -3.31 -6.88
N GLU A 532 -41.92 -4.30 -7.17
CA GLU A 532 -41.37 -4.53 -8.51
C GLU A 532 -42.43 -5.15 -9.43
N VAL A 533 -43.20 -6.14 -8.95
CA VAL A 533 -44.30 -6.76 -9.72
C VAL A 533 -45.42 -5.76 -10.03
N VAL A 534 -45.84 -4.92 -9.07
CA VAL A 534 -46.88 -3.89 -9.29
C VAL A 534 -46.42 -2.77 -10.23
N ARG A 535 -45.10 -2.66 -10.49
CA ARG A 535 -44.55 -1.67 -11.41
C ARG A 535 -44.56 -2.15 -12.86
N ASP A 536 -44.48 -3.46 -13.11
CA ASP A 536 -44.52 -4.05 -14.44
C ASP A 536 -45.94 -4.14 -15.04
N GLU A 537 -47.00 -4.16 -14.22
CA GLU A 537 -48.39 -4.24 -14.72
C GLU A 537 -48.95 -2.90 -15.26
N ARG A 538 -48.16 -1.82 -15.30
CA ARG A 538 -48.59 -0.52 -15.88
C ARG A 538 -47.91 -0.12 -17.19
N GLU A 539 -47.07 -0.98 -17.77
CA GLU A 539 -46.50 -0.80 -19.11
C GLU A 539 -46.74 -2.03 -19.99
N VAL A 540 -48.01 -2.39 -20.21
CA VAL A 540 -48.40 -3.14 -21.41
C VAL A 540 -49.35 -2.26 -22.20
N VAL A 541 -48.75 -1.31 -22.93
CA VAL A 541 -49.44 -0.61 -24.01
C VAL A 541 -49.57 -1.60 -25.16
N ILE A 542 -50.81 -1.96 -25.45
CA ILE A 542 -51.22 -2.62 -26.69
C ILE A 542 -50.65 -1.83 -27.86
N LYS A 543 -49.74 -2.44 -28.62
CA LYS A 543 -49.42 -1.99 -29.96
C LYS A 543 -49.18 -3.19 -30.87
N ASP A 544 -50.04 -3.23 -31.87
CA ASP A 544 -49.98 -4.00 -33.11
C ASP A 544 -50.22 -5.50 -32.96
N GLY A 545 -51.52 -5.81 -32.99
CA GLY A 545 -52.05 -7.16 -33.06
C GLY A 545 -51.60 -7.91 -34.30
N LEU A 546 -51.25 -9.17 -34.08
CA LEU A 546 -51.46 -10.28 -34.99
C LEU A 546 -51.31 -11.56 -34.15
N LEU A 547 -52.45 -12.22 -33.92
CA LEU A 547 -52.52 -13.61 -33.48
C LEU A 547 -52.08 -14.50 -34.64
N LEU A 548 -51.36 -15.58 -34.33
CA LEU A 548 -51.45 -16.95 -34.88
C LEU A 548 -50.19 -17.77 -34.50
N PRO A 549 -50.30 -19.10 -34.41
CA PRO A 549 -51.11 -19.93 -33.50
C PRO A 549 -50.39 -20.27 -32.18
#